data_AF-V7EYM8-F1
#
_entry.id   AF-V7EYM8-F1
#
_cell.length_a   1.000
_cell.length_b   1.000
_cell.length_c   1.000
_cell.angle_alpha   90.00
_cell.angle_beta   90.00
_cell.angle_gamma   90.00
#
_symmetry.space_group_name_H-M   'P 1'
#
loop_
_entity.id
_entity.type
_entity.pdbx_description
1 polymer ?
#
loop_
_entity_poly.entity_id
_entity_poly.type
_entity_poly.pdbx_seq_one_letter_code
_entity_poly.pdbx_strand_id
1 'polypeptide(L)'
;MPFSSTVFNVLIASPSDVPEERATIAQSLHEWNSLQAQDQGKILLPVMWETHSAPAMGDRPQGLINEQVVRGCDILIGSFWTRLGSPTGIEESGTVEEIKWFLANKKPVMLYFSKAHVELDSVDLSQYQKLKEFKQSIRDKGIQEEYRSISELREKLSRQLTIVMREMSVGPVIDKKTVAAAKASTRTGELFVLEKEEAAPDTNEVFMEDYTEKAFIVRGNTIDYKEAFKGANGRWISVKGGKAWMFSKRHLKDVAKILKLKPVLRPAG
;
A
#
# COMPACT_ATOMS: atom_id res chain seq x y z
N MET A 1 13.11 -10.59 -17.92
CA MET A 1 12.42 -11.70 -17.25
C MET A 1 11.09 -11.19 -16.71
N PRO A 2 10.03 -12.00 -16.65
CA PRO A 2 8.78 -11.59 -15.99
C PRO A 2 9.01 -11.40 -14.49
N PHE A 3 8.27 -10.49 -13.86
CA PHE A 3 8.33 -10.23 -12.41
C PHE A 3 6.92 -10.16 -11.83
N SER A 4 6.79 -10.49 -10.54
CA SER A 4 5.53 -10.31 -9.81
C SER A 4 5.43 -8.89 -9.26
N SER A 5 4.26 -8.27 -9.36
CA SER A 5 4.03 -6.91 -8.88
C SER A 5 2.63 -6.73 -8.28
N THR A 6 2.51 -5.85 -7.29
CA THR A 6 1.22 -5.36 -6.82
C THR A 6 0.78 -4.17 -7.66
N VAL A 7 -0.44 -4.23 -8.18
CA VAL A 7 -1.02 -3.14 -8.98
C VAL A 7 -1.81 -2.22 -8.07
N PHE A 8 -1.58 -0.92 -8.21
CA PHE A 8 -2.31 0.15 -7.55
C PHE A 8 -3.10 0.93 -8.59
N ASN A 9 -4.41 1.04 -8.39
CA ASN A 9 -5.29 1.82 -9.24
C ASN A 9 -5.18 3.30 -8.86
N VAL A 10 -4.82 4.15 -9.82
CA VAL A 10 -4.61 5.57 -9.63
C VAL A 10 -5.72 6.35 -10.32
N LEU A 11 -6.65 6.89 -9.55
CA LEU A 11 -7.71 7.75 -10.07
C LEU A 11 -7.13 9.11 -10.46
N ILE A 12 -7.33 9.52 -11.71
CA ILE A 12 -6.97 10.86 -12.18
C ILE A 12 -8.23 11.73 -12.15
N ALA A 13 -8.25 12.68 -11.20
CA ALA A 13 -9.37 13.55 -10.93
C ALA A 13 -9.07 14.96 -11.49
N SER A 14 -9.64 15.30 -12.64
CA SER A 14 -9.37 16.60 -13.28
C SER A 14 -10.66 17.20 -13.88
N PRO A 15 -10.90 18.52 -13.74
CA PRO A 15 -11.95 19.18 -14.49
C PRO A 15 -11.63 19.20 -16.00
N SER A 16 -12.61 19.62 -16.80
CA SER A 16 -12.52 19.56 -18.27
C SER A 16 -11.60 20.59 -18.91
N ASP A 17 -11.10 21.58 -18.14
CA ASP A 17 -10.21 22.65 -18.61
C ASP A 17 -8.71 22.31 -18.56
N VAL A 18 -8.35 21.10 -18.11
CA VAL A 18 -6.95 20.66 -17.93
C VAL A 18 -6.64 19.31 -18.62
N PRO A 19 -6.90 19.18 -19.93
CA PRO A 19 -6.65 17.93 -20.65
C PRO A 19 -5.16 17.57 -20.77
N GLU A 20 -4.28 18.57 -20.85
CA GLU A 20 -2.82 18.37 -20.97
C GLU A 20 -2.22 17.85 -19.66
N GLU A 21 -2.67 18.39 -18.53
CA GLU A 21 -2.32 17.93 -17.19
C GLU A 21 -2.71 16.47 -17.00
N ARG A 22 -3.94 16.12 -17.40
CA ARG A 22 -4.46 14.75 -17.32
C ARG A 22 -3.60 13.78 -18.12
N ALA A 23 -3.26 14.14 -19.37
CA ALA A 23 -2.37 13.33 -20.21
C ALA A 23 -0.97 13.20 -19.59
N THR A 24 -0.45 14.30 -19.02
CA THR A 24 0.86 14.33 -18.37
C THR A 24 0.92 13.47 -17.12
N ILE A 25 -0.16 13.45 -16.32
CA ILE A 25 -0.27 12.55 -15.16
C ILE A 25 -0.24 11.09 -15.63
N ALA A 26 -1.07 10.73 -16.61
CA ALA A 26 -1.09 9.37 -17.14
C ALA A 26 0.29 8.95 -17.69
N GLN A 27 0.94 9.82 -18.47
CA GLN A 27 2.29 9.59 -18.99
C GLN A 27 3.31 9.41 -17.85
N SER A 28 3.25 10.25 -16.82
CA SER A 28 4.17 10.17 -15.68
C SER A 28 4.03 8.84 -14.92
N LEU A 29 2.82 8.30 -14.81
CA LEU A 29 2.56 6.98 -14.22
C LEU A 29 3.18 5.86 -15.06
N HIS A 30 3.02 5.93 -16.40
CA HIS A 30 3.63 4.97 -17.31
C HIS A 30 5.17 5.00 -17.28
N GLU A 31 5.75 6.20 -17.22
CA GLU A 31 7.19 6.37 -17.10
C GLU A 31 7.72 5.87 -15.77
N TRP A 32 7.01 6.15 -14.68
CA TRP A 32 7.34 5.61 -13.36
C TRP A 32 7.34 4.08 -13.38
N ASN A 33 6.33 3.45 -13.98
CA ASN A 33 6.28 2.00 -14.13
C ASN A 33 7.48 1.47 -14.93
N SER A 34 7.83 2.13 -16.03
CA SER A 34 8.93 1.71 -16.90
C SER A 34 10.28 1.76 -16.18
N LEU A 35 10.45 2.69 -15.24
CA LEU A 35 11.71 2.91 -14.53
C LEU A 35 11.80 2.19 -13.19
N GLN A 36 10.69 1.99 -12.48
CA GLN A 36 10.69 1.60 -11.07
C GLN A 36 9.89 0.33 -10.78
N ALA A 37 9.05 -0.14 -11.70
CA ALA A 37 8.10 -1.21 -11.37
C ALA A 37 8.77 -2.51 -10.96
N GLN A 38 9.84 -2.89 -11.65
CA GLN A 38 10.57 -4.12 -11.36
C GLN A 38 11.28 -4.04 -10.01
N ASP A 39 11.92 -2.92 -9.71
CA ASP A 39 12.69 -2.73 -8.47
C ASP A 39 11.78 -2.57 -7.24
N GLN A 40 10.64 -1.91 -7.42
CA GLN A 40 9.67 -1.67 -6.33
C GLN A 40 8.68 -2.83 -6.18
N GLY A 41 8.52 -3.68 -7.20
CA GLY A 41 7.47 -4.70 -7.26
C GLY A 41 6.06 -4.09 -7.29
N LYS A 42 5.90 -2.88 -7.86
CA LYS A 42 4.65 -2.11 -7.85
C LYS A 42 4.34 -1.58 -9.24
N ILE A 43 3.08 -1.56 -9.61
CA ILE A 43 2.59 -0.98 -10.88
C ILE A 43 1.51 0.04 -10.54
N LEU A 44 1.56 1.20 -11.21
CA LEU A 44 0.55 2.25 -11.14
C LEU A 44 -0.34 2.18 -12.38
N LEU A 45 -1.60 1.82 -12.22
CA LEU A 45 -2.56 1.77 -13.33
C LEU A 45 -3.41 3.05 -13.34
N PRO A 46 -3.27 3.92 -14.36
CA PRO A 46 -4.13 5.10 -14.47
C PRO A 46 -5.58 4.69 -14.73
N VAL A 47 -6.49 5.19 -13.90
CA VAL A 47 -7.93 4.98 -14.00
C VAL A 47 -8.60 6.32 -14.27
N MET A 48 -9.44 6.35 -15.31
CA MET A 48 -10.17 7.54 -15.76
C MET A 48 -11.64 7.19 -16.00
N TRP A 49 -12.55 8.09 -15.65
CA TRP A 49 -13.99 7.89 -15.80
C TRP A 49 -14.42 7.72 -17.28
N GLU A 50 -13.73 8.38 -18.22
CA GLU A 50 -14.01 8.33 -19.66
C GLU A 50 -13.75 6.94 -20.27
N THR A 51 -12.84 6.15 -19.68
CA THR A 51 -12.38 4.88 -20.25
C THR A 51 -12.77 3.65 -19.42
N HIS A 52 -13.16 3.83 -18.16
CA HIS A 52 -13.42 2.73 -17.22
C HIS A 52 -14.85 2.68 -16.67
N SER A 53 -15.77 3.51 -17.18
CA SER A 53 -17.20 3.39 -16.86
C SER A 53 -17.95 2.64 -17.96
N ALA A 54 -18.74 1.64 -17.58
CA ALA A 54 -19.70 1.01 -18.48
C ALA A 54 -21.03 1.79 -18.43
N PRO A 55 -21.74 1.98 -19.55
CA PRO A 55 -23.07 2.59 -19.53
C PRO A 55 -24.00 1.74 -18.63
N ALA A 56 -24.51 2.34 -17.57
CA ALA A 56 -25.43 1.68 -16.65
C ALA A 56 -26.56 2.65 -16.27
N MET A 57 -27.78 2.14 -16.28
CA MET A 57 -29.01 2.89 -16.01
C MET A 57 -29.49 2.57 -14.59
N GLY A 58 -29.83 3.59 -13.80
CA GLY A 58 -30.56 3.38 -12.54
C GLY A 58 -30.33 4.41 -11.43
N ASP A 59 -29.18 5.09 -11.41
CA ASP A 59 -28.85 6.09 -10.37
C ASP A 59 -28.21 7.35 -10.98
N ARG A 60 -27.93 8.38 -10.17
CA ARG A 60 -27.23 9.59 -10.62
C ARG A 60 -25.91 9.19 -11.30
N PRO A 61 -25.59 9.71 -12.51
CA PRO A 61 -24.42 9.28 -13.28
C PRO A 61 -23.11 9.29 -12.47
N GLN A 62 -22.89 10.32 -11.64
CA GLN A 62 -21.69 10.39 -10.79
C GLN A 62 -21.68 9.33 -9.67
N GLY A 63 -22.82 9.06 -9.02
CA GLY A 63 -22.88 8.09 -7.92
C GLY A 63 -22.55 6.67 -8.40
N LEU A 64 -23.01 6.32 -9.60
CA LEU A 64 -22.76 5.02 -10.20
C LEU A 64 -21.30 4.87 -10.67
N ILE A 65 -20.72 5.92 -11.24
CA ILE A 65 -19.28 5.97 -11.58
C ILE A 65 -18.43 5.89 -10.30
N ASN A 66 -18.84 6.56 -9.23
CA ASN A 66 -18.13 6.54 -7.95
C ASN A 66 -18.11 5.13 -7.32
N GLU A 67 -19.23 4.42 -7.33
CA GLU A 67 -19.32 3.04 -6.87
C GLU A 67 -18.43 2.09 -7.69
N GLN A 68 -18.43 2.23 -9.02
CA GLN A 68 -17.74 1.29 -9.90
C GLN A 68 -16.24 1.56 -10.04
N VAL A 69 -15.84 2.83 -10.11
CA VAL A 69 -14.49 3.24 -10.51
C VAL A 69 -13.70 3.77 -9.30
N VAL A 70 -14.29 4.68 -8.53
CA VAL A 70 -13.58 5.42 -7.46
C VAL A 70 -13.27 4.50 -6.27
N ARG A 71 -14.20 3.62 -5.89
CA ARG A 71 -14.00 2.73 -4.72
C ARG A 71 -12.86 1.74 -4.88
N GLY A 72 -12.64 1.26 -6.12
CA GLY A 72 -11.57 0.34 -6.47
C GLY A 72 -10.19 1.00 -6.64
N CYS A 73 -10.10 2.32 -6.51
CA CYS A 73 -8.84 3.05 -6.65
C CYS A 73 -8.10 3.19 -5.32
N ASP A 74 -6.77 3.10 -5.36
CA ASP A 74 -5.89 3.13 -4.19
C ASP A 74 -5.28 4.51 -3.95
N ILE A 75 -5.07 5.27 -5.03
CA ILE A 75 -4.46 6.60 -5.03
C ILE A 75 -5.33 7.54 -5.84
N LEU A 76 -5.45 8.80 -5.41
CA LEU A 76 -6.05 9.86 -6.21
C LEU A 76 -5.00 10.92 -6.54
N ILE A 77 -4.90 11.28 -7.82
CA ILE A 77 -4.12 12.41 -8.30
C ILE A 77 -5.08 13.43 -8.91
N GLY A 78 -5.19 14.59 -8.27
CA GLY A 78 -6.06 15.68 -8.68
C GLY A 78 -5.27 16.82 -9.33
N SER A 79 -5.76 17.36 -10.44
CA SER A 79 -5.20 18.59 -11.04
C SER A 79 -6.30 19.62 -11.30
N PHE A 80 -6.04 20.87 -10.93
CA PHE A 80 -6.96 21.98 -11.08
C PHE A 80 -6.25 23.19 -11.69
N TRP A 81 -6.98 23.99 -12.48
CA TRP A 81 -6.50 25.28 -12.98
C TRP A 81 -7.44 26.41 -12.61
N THR A 82 -8.48 26.66 -13.42
CA THR A 82 -9.42 27.77 -13.18
C THR A 82 -10.79 27.31 -12.74
N ARG A 83 -11.12 26.03 -12.95
CA ARG A 83 -12.42 25.45 -12.66
C ARG A 83 -12.34 24.42 -11.54
N LEU A 84 -13.41 24.33 -10.76
CA LEU A 84 -13.59 23.24 -9.80
C LEU A 84 -14.34 22.06 -10.46
N GLY A 85 -15.27 22.37 -11.36
CA GLY A 85 -16.09 21.40 -12.08
C GLY A 85 -17.58 21.64 -11.88
N SER A 86 -18.38 20.69 -12.37
CA SER A 86 -19.84 20.78 -12.37
C SER A 86 -20.44 20.11 -11.12
N PRO A 87 -21.41 20.73 -10.45
CA PRO A 87 -21.97 20.21 -9.21
C PRO A 87 -22.67 18.87 -9.42
N THR A 88 -22.39 17.93 -8.52
CA THR A 88 -22.94 16.57 -8.54
C THR A 88 -24.14 16.44 -7.63
N GLY A 89 -24.84 17.56 -7.36
CA GLY A 89 -26.09 17.66 -6.58
C GLY A 89 -26.01 17.16 -5.14
N ILE A 90 -24.91 16.51 -4.77
CA ILE A 90 -24.44 16.24 -3.41
C ILE A 90 -23.27 17.18 -3.11
N GLU A 91 -22.32 17.30 -4.04
CA GLU A 91 -21.12 18.12 -3.89
C GLU A 91 -20.98 19.19 -4.97
N GLU A 92 -20.11 20.16 -4.70
CA GLU A 92 -19.86 21.31 -5.59
C GLU A 92 -19.20 20.92 -6.93
N SER A 93 -18.55 19.76 -6.96
CA SER A 93 -17.97 19.14 -8.15
C SER A 93 -17.80 17.64 -7.95
N GLY A 94 -17.87 16.86 -9.03
CA GLY A 94 -17.57 15.43 -8.99
C GLY A 94 -16.15 15.13 -8.52
N THR A 95 -15.18 15.95 -8.92
CA THR A 95 -13.78 15.86 -8.48
C THR A 95 -13.66 16.09 -6.97
N VAL A 96 -14.49 16.96 -6.40
CA VAL A 96 -14.52 17.23 -4.96
C VAL A 96 -15.13 16.06 -4.19
N GLU A 97 -16.19 15.46 -4.71
CA GLU A 97 -16.81 14.26 -4.15
C GLU A 97 -15.79 13.11 -4.05
N GLU A 98 -15.05 12.87 -5.13
CA GLU A 98 -13.97 11.88 -5.21
C GLU A 98 -12.87 12.15 -4.16
N ILE A 99 -12.37 13.39 -4.08
CA ILE A 99 -11.33 13.78 -3.13
C ILE A 99 -11.81 13.60 -1.68
N LYS A 100 -13.02 14.06 -1.35
CA LYS A 100 -13.59 13.91 -0.01
C LYS A 100 -13.72 12.44 0.37
N TRP A 101 -14.12 11.58 -0.56
CA TRP A 101 -14.20 10.14 -0.33
C TRP A 101 -12.83 9.53 -0.03
N PHE A 102 -11.79 9.88 -0.79
CA PHE A 102 -10.43 9.41 -0.54
C PHE A 102 -9.89 9.86 0.82
N LEU A 103 -10.08 11.14 1.17
CA LEU A 103 -9.68 11.70 2.45
C LEU A 103 -10.41 11.01 3.62
N ALA A 104 -11.71 10.76 3.50
CA ALA A 104 -12.50 10.06 4.51
C ALA A 104 -12.02 8.61 4.73
N ASN A 105 -11.56 7.95 3.66
CA ASN A 105 -11.02 6.59 3.70
C ASN A 105 -9.51 6.53 4.02
N LYS A 106 -8.88 7.67 4.33
CA LYS A 106 -7.43 7.78 4.62
C LYS A 106 -6.55 7.23 3.49
N LYS A 107 -7.04 7.31 2.26
CA LYS A 107 -6.27 6.92 1.07
C LYS A 107 -5.37 8.08 0.62
N PRO A 108 -4.21 7.82 0.01
CA PRO A 108 -3.30 8.87 -0.43
C PRO A 108 -3.91 9.73 -1.55
N VAL A 109 -3.80 11.05 -1.37
CA VAL A 109 -4.33 12.07 -2.27
C VAL A 109 -3.22 13.06 -2.60
N MET A 110 -2.98 13.29 -3.89
CA MET A 110 -2.00 14.27 -4.39
C MET A 110 -2.74 15.33 -5.20
N LEU A 111 -2.71 16.59 -4.77
CA LEU A 111 -3.44 17.67 -5.43
C LEU A 111 -2.48 18.71 -5.99
N TYR A 112 -2.67 19.03 -7.26
CA TYR A 112 -1.85 19.97 -8.02
C TYR A 112 -2.71 21.13 -8.52
N PHE A 113 -2.26 22.35 -8.28
CA PHE A 113 -2.95 23.57 -8.70
C PHE A 113 -2.08 24.34 -9.70
N SER A 114 -2.59 24.55 -10.91
CA SER A 114 -1.92 25.35 -11.93
C SER A 114 -1.94 26.83 -11.53
N LYS A 115 -0.77 27.45 -11.68
CA LYS A 115 -0.51 28.89 -11.61
C LYS A 115 -0.12 29.44 -12.99
N ALA A 116 -0.45 28.72 -14.07
CA ALA A 116 -0.28 29.21 -15.42
C ALA A 116 -1.08 30.50 -15.62
N HIS A 117 -0.55 31.40 -16.45
CA HIS A 117 -1.21 32.67 -16.73
C HIS A 117 -2.55 32.42 -17.43
N VAL A 118 -3.57 33.17 -17.05
CA VAL A 118 -4.90 33.09 -17.66
C VAL A 118 -5.45 34.48 -17.89
N GLU A 119 -6.09 34.68 -19.03
CA GLU A 119 -6.83 35.90 -19.33
C GLU A 119 -8.09 35.93 -18.45
N LEU A 120 -8.22 36.95 -17.60
CA LEU A 120 -9.30 37.05 -16.62
C LEU A 120 -10.70 37.00 -17.27
N ASP A 121 -10.84 37.51 -18.49
CA ASP A 121 -12.10 37.52 -19.24
C ASP A 121 -12.55 36.10 -19.68
N SER A 122 -11.60 35.16 -19.77
CA SER A 122 -11.88 33.75 -20.07
C SER A 122 -12.24 32.92 -18.83
N VAL A 123 -12.06 33.49 -17.63
CA VAL A 123 -12.26 32.79 -16.36
C VAL A 123 -13.70 32.97 -15.89
N ASP A 124 -14.38 31.85 -15.66
CA ASP A 124 -15.60 31.86 -14.87
C ASP A 124 -15.26 32.16 -13.40
N LEU A 125 -15.46 33.42 -13.00
CA LEU A 125 -15.17 33.90 -11.65
C LEU A 125 -15.92 33.12 -10.57
N SER A 126 -17.10 32.58 -10.87
CA SER A 126 -17.86 31.78 -9.92
C SER A 126 -17.20 30.43 -9.66
N GLN A 127 -16.71 29.78 -10.72
CA GLN A 127 -15.95 28.53 -10.63
C GLN A 127 -14.61 28.73 -9.94
N TYR A 128 -13.93 29.83 -10.25
CA TYR A 128 -12.66 30.17 -9.63
C TYR A 128 -12.81 30.48 -8.13
N GLN A 129 -13.90 31.14 -7.73
CA GLN A 129 -14.20 31.38 -6.33
C GLN A 129 -14.44 30.07 -5.57
N LYS A 130 -15.23 29.14 -6.13
CA LYS A 130 -15.40 27.79 -5.56
C LYS A 130 -14.09 27.03 -5.44
N LEU A 131 -13.22 27.13 -6.45
CA LEU A 131 -11.90 26.51 -6.40
C LEU A 131 -11.04 27.07 -5.26
N LYS A 132 -11.09 28.39 -5.01
CA LYS A 132 -10.42 29.01 -3.87
C LYS A 132 -10.97 28.52 -2.54
N GLU A 133 -12.29 28.44 -2.40
CA GLU A 133 -12.96 27.94 -1.19
C GLU A 133 -12.62 26.48 -0.94
N PHE A 134 -12.66 25.65 -1.98
CA PHE A 134 -12.20 24.27 -1.92
C PHE A 134 -10.75 24.19 -1.45
N LYS A 135 -9.84 24.93 -2.10
CA LYS A 135 -8.42 24.99 -1.75
C LYS A 135 -8.19 25.39 -0.28
N GLN A 136 -8.99 26.31 0.25
CA GLN A 136 -8.94 26.67 1.67
C GLN A 136 -9.45 25.54 2.56
N SER A 137 -10.56 24.88 2.20
CA SER A 137 -11.19 23.81 2.99
C SER A 137 -10.30 22.57 3.21
N ILE A 138 -9.37 22.31 2.29
CA ILE A 138 -8.44 21.18 2.33
C ILE A 138 -7.02 21.57 2.78
N ARG A 139 -6.77 22.86 3.06
CA ARG A 139 -5.45 23.36 3.46
C ARG A 139 -4.93 22.69 4.75
N ASP A 140 -5.83 22.39 5.67
CA ASP A 140 -5.50 21.75 6.95
C ASP A 140 -5.50 20.21 6.85
N LYS A 141 -5.92 19.65 5.72
CA LYS A 141 -6.12 18.20 5.51
C LYS A 141 -5.06 17.54 4.64
N GLY A 142 -4.19 18.31 3.98
CA GLY A 142 -3.17 17.75 3.10
C GLY A 142 -2.20 18.78 2.55
N ILE A 143 -1.11 18.28 1.97
CA ILE A 143 -0.10 19.09 1.29
C ILE A 143 -0.59 19.36 -0.14
N GLN A 144 -0.65 20.62 -0.52
CA GLN A 144 -1.04 21.07 -1.85
C GLN A 144 0.20 21.48 -2.62
N GLU A 145 0.28 21.06 -3.87
CA GLU A 145 1.36 21.47 -4.76
C GLU A 145 0.86 22.43 -5.82
N GLU A 146 1.75 23.33 -6.22
CA GLU A 146 1.48 24.32 -7.26
C GLU A 146 2.51 24.17 -8.36
N TYR A 147 2.12 24.42 -9.60
CA TYR A 147 3.01 24.37 -10.76
C TYR A 147 2.66 25.48 -11.75
N ARG A 148 3.61 25.91 -12.56
CA ARG A 148 3.44 26.98 -13.56
C ARG A 148 3.44 26.46 -15.00
N SER A 149 3.88 25.22 -15.20
CA SER A 149 3.97 24.59 -16.51
C SER A 149 3.77 23.07 -16.42
N ILE A 150 3.42 22.45 -17.55
CA ILE A 150 3.30 20.99 -17.68
C ILE A 150 4.63 20.28 -17.37
N SER A 151 5.77 20.84 -17.79
CA SER A 151 7.09 20.28 -17.48
C SER A 151 7.35 20.27 -15.96
N GLU A 152 7.00 21.35 -15.27
CA GLU A 152 7.14 21.42 -13.80
C GLU A 152 6.21 20.39 -13.12
N LEU A 153 4.97 20.24 -13.60
CA LEU A 153 4.03 19.22 -13.10
C LEU A 153 4.63 17.82 -13.22
N ARG A 154 5.19 17.48 -14.37
CA ARG A 154 5.85 16.19 -14.64
C ARG A 154 7.03 15.93 -13.71
N GLU A 155 7.92 16.91 -13.55
CA GLU A 155 9.07 16.79 -12.65
C GLU A 155 8.63 16.56 -11.20
N LYS A 156 7.64 17.32 -10.73
CA LYS A 156 7.07 17.15 -9.38
C LYS A 156 6.44 15.78 -9.19
N LEU A 157 5.58 15.35 -10.13
CA LEU A 157 4.94 14.04 -10.11
C LEU A 157 5.95 12.91 -10.01
N SER A 158 6.98 12.91 -10.87
CA SER A 158 7.98 11.82 -10.88
C SER A 158 8.66 11.61 -9.52
N ARG A 159 9.04 12.70 -8.86
CA ARG A 159 9.67 12.70 -7.54
C ARG A 159 8.68 12.27 -6.46
N GLN A 160 7.48 12.85 -6.46
CA GLN A 160 6.50 12.67 -5.40
C GLN A 160 5.84 11.29 -5.46
N LEU A 161 5.59 10.75 -6.66
CA LEU A 161 5.17 9.36 -6.85
C LEU A 161 6.17 8.40 -6.21
N THR A 162 7.46 8.61 -6.43
CA THR A 162 8.49 7.76 -5.82
C THR A 162 8.48 7.81 -4.30
N ILE A 163 8.23 8.97 -3.70
CA ILE A 163 8.11 9.12 -2.24
C ILE A 163 6.89 8.36 -1.72
N VAL A 164 5.70 8.65 -2.28
CA VAL A 164 4.44 8.01 -1.89
C VAL A 164 4.53 6.50 -2.03
N MET A 165 5.08 6.02 -3.16
CA MET A 165 5.19 4.60 -3.42
C MET A 165 6.18 3.90 -2.50
N ARG A 166 7.23 4.55 -2.01
CA ARG A 166 8.14 3.97 -1.00
C ARG A 166 7.46 3.80 0.36
N GLU A 167 6.61 4.75 0.74
CA GLU A 167 5.89 4.71 2.02
C GLU A 167 4.74 3.70 2.03
N MET A 168 4.17 3.39 0.85
CA MET A 168 3.13 2.37 0.74
C MET A 168 3.67 0.98 1.06
N SER A 169 3.27 0.47 2.22
CA SER A 169 3.51 -0.91 2.63
C SER A 169 2.60 -1.85 1.83
N VAL A 170 3.22 -2.77 1.10
CA VAL A 170 2.53 -3.83 0.37
C VAL A 170 2.42 -5.03 1.29
N GLY A 171 1.24 -5.24 1.87
CA GLY A 171 0.90 -6.55 2.40
C GLY A 171 0.64 -7.50 1.23
N PRO A 172 1.00 -8.79 1.31
CA PRO A 172 0.59 -9.74 0.29
C PRO A 172 -0.94 -9.73 0.18
N VAL A 173 -1.46 -9.45 -1.02
CA VAL A 173 -2.89 -9.57 -1.30
C VAL A 173 -3.20 -11.07 -1.31
N ILE A 174 -3.63 -11.60 -0.16
CA ILE A 174 -4.05 -13.00 -0.08
C ILE A 174 -5.51 -13.07 -0.53
N ASP A 175 -5.72 -13.44 -1.79
CA ASP A 175 -7.05 -13.63 -2.34
C ASP A 175 -7.82 -14.72 -1.56
N LYS A 176 -9.12 -14.53 -1.31
CA LYS A 176 -9.96 -15.50 -0.60
C LYS A 176 -9.99 -16.86 -1.30
N LYS A 177 -9.85 -16.91 -2.64
CA LYS A 177 -9.68 -18.14 -3.41
C LYS A 177 -8.32 -18.78 -3.16
N THR A 178 -7.25 -18.01 -3.01
CA THR A 178 -5.93 -18.55 -2.64
C THR A 178 -5.92 -19.12 -1.22
N VAL A 179 -6.59 -18.44 -0.27
CA VAL A 179 -6.81 -18.98 1.08
C VAL A 179 -7.68 -20.24 1.05
N ALA A 180 -8.74 -20.26 0.24
CA ALA A 180 -9.63 -21.41 0.11
C ALA A 180 -8.94 -22.59 -0.60
N ALA A 181 -8.15 -22.35 -1.62
CA ALA A 181 -7.38 -23.35 -2.36
C ALA A 181 -6.23 -23.92 -1.52
N ALA A 182 -5.56 -23.08 -0.72
CA ALA A 182 -4.58 -23.54 0.27
C ALA A 182 -5.25 -24.39 1.36
N LYS A 183 -6.38 -23.94 1.92
CA LYS A 183 -7.16 -24.71 2.91
C LYS A 183 -7.76 -26.00 2.34
N ALA A 184 -8.12 -26.03 1.06
CA ALA A 184 -8.62 -27.21 0.37
C ALA A 184 -7.49 -28.22 0.09
N SER A 185 -6.32 -27.75 -0.36
CA SER A 185 -5.13 -28.59 -0.56
C SER A 185 -4.57 -29.18 0.74
N THR A 186 -4.76 -28.52 1.88
CA THR A 186 -4.43 -29.10 3.20
C THR A 186 -5.45 -30.16 3.67
N ARG A 187 -6.67 -30.19 3.09
CA ARG A 187 -7.74 -31.12 3.50
C ARG A 187 -7.83 -32.39 2.65
N THR A 188 -7.48 -32.30 1.37
CA THR A 188 -7.34 -33.46 0.48
C THR A 188 -5.86 -33.76 0.34
N GLY A 189 -5.37 -34.68 1.16
CA GLY A 189 -4.02 -35.20 1.03
C GLY A 189 -3.85 -35.91 -0.31
N GLU A 190 -3.20 -35.25 -1.26
CA GLU A 190 -2.37 -35.93 -2.24
C GLU A 190 -0.93 -35.50 -2.04
N LEU A 191 -0.15 -36.48 -1.62
CA LEU A 191 1.28 -36.44 -1.41
C LEU A 191 1.96 -36.32 -2.78
N PHE A 192 2.05 -35.11 -3.34
CA PHE A 192 2.95 -34.87 -4.48
C PHE A 192 4.39 -34.82 -3.95
N VAL A 193 5.06 -35.96 -4.06
CA VAL A 193 6.52 -36.07 -3.99
C VAL A 193 7.07 -35.32 -5.20
N LEU A 194 7.51 -34.09 -5.00
CA LEU A 194 8.38 -33.40 -5.94
C LEU A 194 9.81 -33.63 -5.48
N GLU A 195 10.53 -34.46 -6.23
CA GLU A 195 11.97 -34.57 -6.19
C GLU A 195 12.59 -33.17 -6.33
N LYS A 196 13.30 -32.72 -5.30
CA LYS A 196 14.12 -31.51 -5.36
C LYS A 196 15.58 -31.92 -5.40
N GLU A 197 16.22 -31.58 -6.51
CA GLU A 197 17.66 -31.42 -6.64
C GLU A 197 18.23 -30.59 -5.49
N GLU A 198 19.45 -30.96 -5.12
CA GLU A 198 20.24 -30.43 -4.01
C GLU A 198 20.38 -28.90 -4.03
N ALA A 199 19.94 -28.24 -2.95
CA ALA A 199 20.39 -26.88 -2.61
C ALA A 199 20.21 -26.57 -1.11
N ALA A 200 21.34 -26.52 -0.40
CA ALA A 200 21.69 -25.83 0.86
C ALA A 200 20.86 -26.08 2.16
N PRO A 201 21.51 -26.21 3.34
CA PRO A 201 20.91 -26.77 4.54
C PRO A 201 19.88 -25.85 5.22
N ASP A 202 18.82 -26.52 5.66
CA ASP A 202 17.64 -26.12 6.39
C ASP A 202 17.95 -25.36 7.69
N THR A 203 17.66 -24.05 7.77
CA THR A 203 17.71 -23.28 9.03
C THR A 203 16.31 -23.07 9.61
N ASN A 204 15.59 -24.16 9.87
CA ASN A 204 14.26 -24.12 10.49
C ASN A 204 14.15 -24.88 11.83
N GLU A 205 15.27 -25.30 12.39
CA GLU A 205 15.31 -26.07 13.63
C GLU A 205 15.29 -25.13 14.86
N VAL A 206 14.36 -25.35 15.78
CA VAL A 206 14.34 -24.65 17.07
C VAL A 206 15.41 -25.24 17.97
N PHE A 207 16.34 -24.43 18.48
CA PHE A 207 17.41 -24.89 19.36
C PHE A 207 17.54 -24.02 20.61
N MET A 208 18.11 -24.62 21.66
CA MET A 208 18.41 -23.97 22.93
C MET A 208 19.92 -23.72 23.01
N GLU A 209 20.31 -22.50 23.32
CA GLU A 209 21.69 -22.02 23.35
C GLU A 209 21.98 -21.42 24.72
N ASP A 210 23.16 -21.70 25.27
CA ASP A 210 23.62 -21.04 26.49
C ASP A 210 23.78 -19.53 26.24
N TYR A 211 23.46 -18.70 27.24
CA TYR A 211 23.49 -17.25 27.08
C TYR A 211 24.23 -16.54 28.22
N THR A 212 23.93 -16.93 29.46
CA THR A 212 24.63 -16.44 30.65
C THR A 212 24.73 -17.58 31.66
N GLU A 213 25.52 -17.40 32.73
CA GLU A 213 25.65 -18.40 33.79
C GLU A 213 24.30 -18.89 34.35
N LYS A 214 23.26 -18.04 34.33
CA LYS A 214 21.94 -18.31 34.90
C LYS A 214 20.80 -18.45 33.89
N ALA A 215 21.03 -18.19 32.60
CA ALA A 215 19.99 -18.16 31.58
C ALA A 215 20.43 -18.75 30.24
N PHE A 216 19.47 -19.27 29.49
CA PHE A 216 19.63 -19.77 28.13
C PHE A 216 18.61 -19.12 27.21
N ILE A 217 18.86 -19.18 25.91
CA ILE A 217 17.97 -18.62 24.90
C ILE A 217 17.47 -19.71 23.94
N VAL A 218 16.28 -19.49 23.39
CA VAL A 218 15.66 -20.35 22.38
C VAL A 218 15.54 -19.55 21.09
N ARG A 219 16.14 -20.09 20.01
CA ARG A 219 16.14 -19.51 18.66
C ARG A 219 15.53 -20.50 17.66
N GLY A 220 15.01 -19.98 16.55
CA GLY A 220 14.35 -20.74 15.49
C GLY A 220 12.87 -20.37 15.33
N ASN A 221 12.08 -21.22 14.67
CA ASN A 221 10.65 -20.98 14.46
C ASN A 221 9.82 -21.24 15.74
N THR A 222 9.71 -20.23 16.60
CA THR A 222 8.98 -20.32 17.88
C THR A 222 7.55 -19.79 17.81
N ILE A 223 6.95 -19.66 16.61
CA ILE A 223 5.65 -18.99 16.41
C ILE A 223 4.54 -19.74 17.16
N ASP A 224 4.50 -21.07 17.05
CA ASP A 224 3.47 -21.91 17.67
C ASP A 224 3.63 -22.09 19.18
N TYR A 225 4.80 -21.71 19.74
CA TYR A 225 5.14 -21.89 21.14
C TYR A 225 5.01 -20.63 21.99
N LYS A 226 4.62 -19.51 21.36
CA LYS A 226 4.60 -18.18 21.98
C LYS A 226 3.84 -18.11 23.30
N GLU A 227 2.63 -18.67 23.36
CA GLU A 227 1.80 -18.63 24.58
C GLU A 227 2.32 -19.59 25.66
N ALA A 228 2.86 -20.76 25.27
CA ALA A 228 3.51 -21.68 26.19
C ALA A 228 4.78 -21.09 26.81
N PHE A 229 5.55 -20.33 26.03
CA PHE A 229 6.77 -19.66 26.48
C PHE A 229 6.52 -18.50 27.43
N LYS A 230 5.46 -17.72 27.22
CA LYS A 230 5.02 -16.72 28.21
C LYS A 230 4.60 -17.39 29.52
N GLY A 231 3.86 -18.50 29.45
CA GLY A 231 3.47 -19.28 30.63
C GLY A 231 4.66 -19.88 31.39
N ALA A 232 5.73 -20.24 30.68
CA ALA A 232 6.99 -20.72 31.25
C ALA A 232 7.96 -19.61 31.67
N ASN A 233 7.46 -18.39 31.89
CA ASN A 233 8.23 -17.22 32.35
C ASN A 233 9.33 -16.75 31.36
N GLY A 234 9.13 -17.04 30.08
CA GLY A 234 10.02 -16.62 29.00
C GLY A 234 9.95 -15.13 28.75
N ARG A 235 11.11 -14.51 28.48
CA ARG A 235 11.20 -13.10 28.10
C ARG A 235 11.71 -12.98 26.67
N TRP A 236 11.00 -12.22 25.84
CA TRP A 236 11.44 -11.94 24.48
C TRP A 236 12.51 -10.84 24.49
N ILE A 237 13.73 -11.17 24.06
CA ILE A 237 14.89 -10.27 24.12
C ILE A 237 15.59 -10.14 22.77
N SER A 238 16.35 -9.06 22.62
CA SER A 238 17.24 -8.83 21.48
C SER A 238 18.63 -9.37 21.80
N VAL A 239 19.18 -10.20 20.91
CA VAL A 239 20.50 -10.85 21.08
C VAL A 239 21.31 -10.74 19.78
N LYS A 240 22.62 -11.00 19.85
CA LYS A 240 23.49 -10.98 18.66
C LYS A 240 23.01 -12.05 17.66
N GLY A 241 22.55 -11.63 16.49
CA GLY A 241 21.99 -12.52 15.47
C GLY A 241 20.46 -12.69 15.50
N GLY A 242 19.71 -11.84 16.23
CA GLY A 242 18.26 -11.74 16.08
C GLY A 242 17.50 -11.52 17.40
N LYS A 243 16.24 -11.98 17.43
CA LYS A 243 15.42 -11.99 18.64
C LYS A 243 15.26 -13.43 19.14
N ALA A 244 15.24 -13.61 20.45
CA ALA A 244 15.16 -14.92 21.07
C ALA A 244 14.31 -14.89 22.34
N TRP A 245 13.79 -16.04 22.74
CA TRP A 245 13.17 -16.23 24.05
C TRP A 245 14.25 -16.57 25.07
N MET A 246 14.36 -15.79 26.13
CA MET A 246 15.28 -16.05 27.25
C MET A 246 14.52 -16.70 28.40
N PHE A 247 15.14 -17.73 28.98
CA PHE A 247 14.65 -18.45 30.14
C PHE A 247 15.77 -18.64 31.17
N SER A 248 15.42 -18.76 32.45
CA SER A 248 16.38 -19.20 33.45
C SER A 248 16.71 -20.68 33.25
N LYS A 249 17.97 -21.08 33.46
CA LYS A 249 18.40 -22.50 33.40
C LYS A 249 17.61 -23.43 34.34
N ARG A 250 16.96 -22.87 35.38
CA ARG A 250 16.03 -23.62 36.26
C ARG A 250 14.81 -24.18 35.51
N HIS A 251 14.38 -23.52 34.44
CA HIS A 251 13.25 -23.92 33.60
C HIS A 251 13.67 -24.73 32.36
N LEU A 252 14.92 -25.17 32.27
CA LEU A 252 15.45 -25.89 31.10
C LEU A 252 14.64 -27.16 30.78
N LYS A 253 14.26 -27.93 31.81
CA LYS A 253 13.47 -29.16 31.64
C LYS A 253 12.04 -28.87 31.17
N ASP A 254 11.44 -27.79 31.67
CA ASP A 254 10.07 -27.38 31.33
C ASP A 254 10.00 -26.91 29.87
N VAL A 255 10.95 -26.07 29.47
CA VAL A 255 11.06 -25.54 28.10
C VAL A 255 11.42 -26.65 27.11
N ALA A 256 12.31 -27.57 27.48
CA ALA A 256 12.62 -28.75 26.67
C ALA A 256 11.39 -29.65 26.45
N LYS A 257 10.54 -29.81 27.47
CA LYS A 257 9.29 -30.56 27.37
C LYS A 257 8.27 -29.88 26.46
N ILE A 258 8.15 -28.54 26.52
CA ILE A 258 7.31 -27.75 25.61
C ILE A 258 7.76 -27.93 24.15
N LEU A 259 9.07 -27.93 23.93
CA LEU A 259 9.67 -28.11 22.61
C LEU A 259 9.75 -29.57 22.14
N LYS A 260 9.43 -30.54 23.02
CA LYS A 260 9.67 -31.98 22.80
C LYS A 260 11.12 -32.30 22.41
N LEU A 261 12.08 -31.51 22.91
CA LEU A 261 13.51 -31.66 22.65
C LEU A 261 14.23 -32.21 23.89
N LYS A 262 15.43 -32.75 23.68
CA LYS A 262 16.33 -33.09 24.80
C LYS A 262 16.80 -31.78 25.47
N PRO A 263 16.93 -31.74 26.81
CA PRO A 263 17.35 -30.54 27.54
C PRO A 263 18.86 -30.32 27.43
N VAL A 264 19.34 -30.09 26.21
CA VAL A 264 20.76 -29.88 25.89
C VAL A 264 20.93 -28.46 25.36
N LEU A 265 21.86 -27.72 25.96
CA LEU A 265 22.22 -26.36 25.53
C LEU A 265 23.41 -26.43 24.59
N ARG A 266 23.29 -25.79 23.42
CA ARG A 266 24.43 -25.51 22.55
C ARG A 266 25.32 -24.44 23.20
N PRO A 267 26.65 -24.48 23.03
CA PRO A 267 27.52 -23.40 23.51
C PRO A 267 27.18 -22.07 22.83
N ALA A 268 27.35 -20.96 23.55
CA ALA A 268 27.09 -19.62 23.02
C ALA A 268 28.03 -19.31 21.84
N GLY A 269 27.47 -18.86 20.71
CA GLY A 269 28.18 -18.41 19.51
C GLY A 269 28.45 -16.91 19.45
#